data_AF-A0A9E0TWM6-F1
#
_entry.id   AF-A0A9E0TWM6-F1
#
_cell.length_a   1.000
_cell.length_b   1.000
_cell.length_c   1.000
_cell.angle_alpha   90.00
_cell.angle_beta   90.00
_cell.angle_gamma   90.00
#
_symmetry.space_group_name_H-M   'P 1'
#
loop_
_entity.id
_entity.type
_entity.pdbx_description
1 polymer ?
#
loop_
_entity_poly.entity_id
_entity_poly.type
_entity_poly.pdbx_seq_one_letter_code
_entity_poly.pdbx_strand_id
1 'polypeptide(L)'
;KVKGISKEAIFKEMKTWYNGYAFTENPEAQKVYNPFSVLYYMQKQQLENYWFESGTPTFLIELLKSHYPSPEGLENIVVSRKSLFAFDIEAKLPVFTLLFQMGYLTIKSYDPKLKAYVLGCPNEEVKFSLTTCLMAIATNADDDHV
;
A
#
# COMPACT_ATOMS: atom_id res chain seq x y z
N LYS A 1 -13.69 -28.24 3.83
CA LYS A 1 -14.17 -27.59 5.07
C LYS A 1 -12.98 -27.45 6.02
N VAL A 2 -12.33 -26.29 6.07
CA VAL A 2 -11.36 -25.99 7.13
C VAL A 2 -12.14 -26.00 8.44
N LYS A 3 -11.95 -27.02 9.25
CA LYS A 3 -12.65 -27.20 10.53
C LYS A 3 -12.02 -26.25 11.56
N GLY A 4 -12.80 -25.32 12.11
CA GLY A 4 -12.51 -24.70 13.42
C GLY A 4 -12.46 -23.17 13.48
N ILE A 5 -12.40 -22.46 12.36
CA ILE A 5 -12.33 -20.98 12.37
C ILE A 5 -13.75 -20.41 12.25
N SER A 6 -14.14 -19.51 13.17
CA SER A 6 -15.45 -18.87 13.11
C SER A 6 -15.54 -17.92 11.92
N LYS A 7 -16.77 -17.66 11.45
CA LYS A 7 -17.01 -16.68 10.38
C LYS A 7 -16.42 -15.32 10.76
N GLU A 8 -16.61 -14.92 12.01
CA GLU A 8 -16.12 -13.66 12.57
C GLU A 8 -14.58 -13.59 12.54
N ALA A 9 -13.90 -14.70 12.84
CA ALA A 9 -12.45 -14.78 12.77
C ALA A 9 -11.95 -14.63 11.33
N ILE A 10 -12.60 -15.29 10.35
CA ILE A 10 -12.27 -15.13 8.92
C ILE A 10 -12.45 -13.67 8.48
N PHE A 11 -13.58 -13.04 8.80
CA PHE A 11 -13.81 -11.63 8.44
C PHE A 11 -12.80 -10.69 9.10
N LYS A 12 -12.41 -10.96 10.35
CA LYS A 12 -11.38 -10.18 11.03
C LYS A 12 -10.02 -10.31 10.33
N GLU A 13 -9.64 -11.53 9.97
CA GLU A 13 -8.40 -11.81 9.25
C GLU A 13 -8.36 -11.09 7.89
N MET A 14 -9.41 -11.29 7.08
CA MET A 14 -9.55 -10.62 5.79
C MET A 14 -9.58 -9.09 5.92
N LYS A 15 -10.21 -8.56 6.99
CA LYS A 15 -10.24 -7.11 7.23
C LYS A 15 -8.85 -6.57 7.53
N THR A 16 -8.06 -7.26 8.35
CA THR A 16 -6.68 -6.86 8.65
C THR A 16 -5.80 -6.93 7.40
N TRP A 17 -5.96 -7.98 6.60
CA TRP A 17 -5.05 -8.25 5.48
C TRP A 17 -5.41 -7.50 4.20
N TYR A 18 -6.70 -7.35 3.87
CA TYR A 18 -7.16 -6.86 2.56
C TYR A 18 -7.96 -5.56 2.59
N ASN A 19 -8.38 -5.06 3.75
CA ASN A 19 -9.14 -3.81 3.88
C ASN A 19 -8.31 -2.68 4.46
N GLY A 20 -8.61 -1.45 4.06
CA GLY A 20 -8.00 -0.27 4.65
C GLY A 20 -7.77 0.89 3.68
N TYR A 21 -8.12 0.71 2.42
CA TYR A 21 -8.07 1.77 1.41
C TYR A 21 -9.14 2.82 1.69
N ALA A 22 -8.72 4.09 1.66
CA ALA A 22 -9.54 5.26 1.92
C ALA A 22 -9.08 6.42 1.03
N PHE A 23 -10.04 7.09 0.43
CA PHE A 23 -9.83 8.14 -0.57
C PHE A 23 -10.50 9.47 -0.19
N THR A 24 -10.93 9.59 1.07
CA THR A 24 -11.67 10.74 1.59
C THR A 24 -10.93 11.34 2.79
N GLU A 25 -11.33 12.57 3.16
CA GLU A 25 -10.81 13.25 4.36
C GLU A 25 -11.23 12.55 5.67
N ASN A 26 -12.26 11.68 5.63
CA ASN A 26 -12.70 10.88 6.77
C ASN A 26 -12.48 9.38 6.48
N PRO A 27 -11.25 8.87 6.66
CA PRO A 27 -10.91 7.50 6.31
C PRO A 27 -11.62 6.46 7.18
N GLU A 28 -12.06 6.78 8.40
CA GLU A 28 -12.78 5.83 9.24
C GLU A 28 -14.23 5.60 8.80
N ALA A 29 -14.83 6.59 8.11
CA ALA A 29 -16.19 6.45 7.60
C ALA A 29 -16.28 5.48 6.42
N GLN A 30 -15.20 5.33 5.65
CA GLN A 30 -15.21 4.52 4.44
C GLN A 30 -13.83 3.92 4.17
N LYS A 31 -13.67 2.65 4.56
CA LYS A 31 -12.57 1.79 4.13
C LYS A 31 -13.09 0.73 3.18
N VAL A 32 -12.33 0.47 2.13
CA VAL A 32 -12.67 -0.56 1.14
C VAL A 32 -11.61 -1.64 1.10
N TYR A 33 -12.05 -2.83 0.71
CA TYR A 33 -11.20 -3.97 0.44
C TYR A 33 -10.56 -3.84 -0.93
N ASN A 34 -9.35 -4.38 -1.10
CA ASN A 34 -8.82 -4.67 -2.42
C ASN A 34 -9.70 -5.75 -3.09
N PRO A 35 -10.40 -5.44 -4.20
CA PRO A 35 -11.31 -6.40 -4.83
C PRO A 35 -10.55 -7.61 -5.39
N PHE A 36 -9.33 -7.42 -5.89
CA PHE A 36 -8.51 -8.49 -6.45
C PHE A 36 -8.11 -9.48 -5.35
N SER A 37 -7.54 -8.99 -4.24
CA SER A 37 -7.12 -9.85 -3.14
C SER A 37 -8.28 -10.60 -2.51
N VAL A 38 -9.46 -9.97 -2.39
CA VAL A 38 -10.67 -10.65 -1.89
C VAL A 38 -11.14 -11.75 -2.85
N LEU A 39 -11.15 -11.51 -4.16
CA LEU A 39 -11.57 -12.53 -5.14
C LEU A 39 -10.64 -13.74 -5.12
N TYR A 40 -9.33 -13.52 -5.05
CA TYR A 40 -8.35 -14.61 -4.97
C TYR A 40 -8.42 -15.34 -3.64
N TYR A 41 -8.61 -14.63 -2.52
CA TYR A 41 -8.88 -15.27 -1.24
C TYR A 41 -10.13 -16.16 -1.29
N MET A 42 -11.23 -15.68 -1.90
CA MET A 42 -12.44 -16.49 -2.04
C MET A 42 -12.21 -17.74 -2.91
N GLN A 43 -11.37 -17.63 -3.94
CA GLN A 43 -11.03 -18.74 -4.82
C GLN A 43 -10.10 -19.77 -4.16
N LYS A 44 -9.07 -19.30 -3.44
CA LYS A 44 -7.96 -20.12 -2.93
C LYS A 44 -8.10 -20.49 -1.45
N GLN A 45 -8.88 -19.72 -0.70
CA GLN A 45 -9.08 -19.84 0.75
C GLN A 45 -7.76 -19.75 1.54
N GLN A 46 -6.82 -18.95 1.06
CA GLN A 46 -5.50 -18.72 1.65
C GLN A 46 -5.23 -17.22 1.74
N LEU A 47 -4.62 -16.79 2.84
CA LEU A 47 -4.14 -15.41 2.97
C LEU A 47 -2.77 -15.30 2.33
N GLU A 48 -2.74 -14.63 1.18
CA GLU A 48 -1.53 -14.35 0.42
C GLU A 48 -1.55 -12.89 -0.08
N ASN A 49 -0.43 -12.45 -0.66
CA ASN A 49 -0.23 -11.09 -1.14
C ASN A 49 -0.65 -10.90 -2.61
N TYR A 50 -1.88 -11.31 -2.91
CA TYR A 50 -2.44 -11.34 -4.27
C TYR A 50 -2.31 -10.02 -5.04
N TRP A 51 -2.55 -8.86 -4.40
CA TRP A 51 -2.42 -7.56 -5.05
C TRP A 51 -0.99 -7.31 -5.54
N PHE A 52 0.00 -7.62 -4.70
CA PHE A 52 1.40 -7.39 -5.02
C PHE A 52 1.92 -8.38 -6.07
N GLU A 53 1.53 -9.65 -5.96
CA GLU A 53 1.91 -10.72 -6.90
C GLU A 53 1.25 -10.58 -8.27
N SER A 54 0.10 -9.91 -8.37
CA SER A 54 -0.68 -9.77 -9.62
C SER A 54 0.02 -9.02 -10.74
N GLY A 55 1.17 -8.41 -10.44
CA GLY A 55 2.05 -7.84 -11.44
C GLY A 55 2.70 -6.58 -10.95
N THR A 56 3.39 -6.63 -9.78
CA THR A 56 4.28 -5.55 -9.34
C THR A 56 5.08 -5.06 -10.54
N PRO A 57 4.74 -3.88 -11.09
CA PRO A 57 5.33 -3.47 -12.34
C PRO A 57 6.83 -3.27 -12.10
N THR A 58 7.67 -3.60 -13.07
CA THR A 58 9.11 -3.23 -13.04
C THR A 58 9.27 -1.75 -12.64
N PHE A 59 8.34 -0.91 -13.08
CA PHE A 59 8.21 0.48 -12.69
C PHE A 59 8.17 0.74 -11.17
N LEU A 60 7.44 -0.05 -10.37
CA LEU A 60 7.43 0.14 -8.91
C LEU A 60 8.82 -0.11 -8.32
N ILE A 61 9.48 -1.18 -8.76
CA ILE A 61 10.81 -1.55 -8.26
C ILE A 61 11.82 -0.46 -8.63
N GLU A 62 11.80 0.02 -9.87
CA GLU A 62 12.64 1.12 -10.34
C GLU A 62 12.35 2.43 -9.58
N LEU A 63 11.08 2.71 -9.31
CA LEU A 63 10.65 3.88 -8.54
C LEU A 63 11.20 3.83 -7.10
N LEU A 64 11.09 2.67 -6.43
CA LEU A 64 11.61 2.47 -5.07
C LEU A 64 13.15 2.52 -5.05
N LYS A 65 13.83 1.91 -6.03
CA LYS A 65 15.29 2.02 -6.19
C LYS A 65 15.76 3.45 -6.46
N SER A 66 14.97 4.29 -7.13
CA SER A 66 15.40 5.67 -7.42
C SER A 66 15.26 6.61 -6.21
N HIS A 67 14.41 6.25 -5.24
CA HIS A 67 14.08 7.13 -4.11
C HIS A 67 14.46 6.55 -2.74
N TYR A 68 14.80 5.25 -2.67
CA TYR A 68 15.16 4.48 -1.47
C TYR A 68 14.43 4.92 -0.19
N PRO A 69 13.09 4.87 -0.13
CA PRO A 69 12.40 5.11 1.12
C PRO A 69 12.73 3.99 2.11
N SER A 70 12.97 4.32 3.38
CA SER A 70 12.97 3.28 4.42
C SER A 70 11.53 2.76 4.61
N PRO A 71 11.34 1.52 5.10
CA PRO A 71 10.00 1.01 5.42
C PRO A 71 9.20 1.95 6.35
N GLU A 72 9.87 2.61 7.29
CA GLU A 72 9.27 3.62 8.17
C GLU A 72 8.84 4.88 7.41
N GLY A 73 9.55 5.21 6.33
CA GLY A 73 9.24 6.32 5.43
C GLY A 73 7.98 6.10 4.57
N LEU A 74 7.37 4.91 4.62
CA LEU A 74 6.08 4.62 3.98
C LEU A 74 4.88 4.85 4.90
N GLU A 75 5.09 5.30 6.13
CA GLU A 75 4.04 5.66 7.08
C GLU A 75 4.15 7.14 7.49
N ASN A 76 3.03 7.73 7.92
CA ASN A 76 2.95 9.11 8.41
C ASN A 76 3.42 10.19 7.42
N ILE A 77 3.27 9.94 6.12
CA ILE A 77 3.70 10.88 5.07
C ILE A 77 2.72 12.04 4.98
N VAL A 78 3.17 13.26 5.28
CA VAL A 78 2.33 14.46 5.18
C VAL A 78 2.40 15.06 3.77
N VAL A 79 1.26 15.16 3.10
CA VAL A 79 1.17 15.63 1.71
C VAL A 79 0.02 16.62 1.53
N SER A 80 0.27 17.70 0.77
CA SER A 80 -0.79 18.67 0.45
C SER A 80 -1.79 18.08 -0.54
N ARG A 81 -3.04 18.57 -0.52
CA ARG A 81 -4.06 18.20 -1.51
C ARG A 81 -3.60 18.38 -2.96
N LYS A 82 -2.92 19.50 -3.24
CA LYS A 82 -2.40 19.81 -4.57
C LYS A 82 -1.40 18.76 -5.05
N SER A 83 -0.50 18.31 -4.16
CA SER A 83 0.49 17.29 -4.50
C SER A 83 -0.15 15.91 -4.65
N LEU A 84 -1.03 15.51 -3.73
CA LEU A 84 -1.61 14.17 -3.71
C LEU A 84 -2.49 13.87 -4.94
N PHE A 85 -3.25 14.87 -5.37
CA PHE A 85 -4.13 14.79 -6.54
C PHE A 85 -3.52 15.44 -7.79
N ALA A 86 -2.20 15.66 -7.79
CA ALA A 86 -1.50 16.10 -8.99
C ALA A 86 -1.62 14.99 -10.05
N PHE A 87 -2.02 15.37 -11.25
CA PHE A 87 -2.02 14.50 -12.41
C PHE A 87 -1.22 15.19 -13.49
N ASP A 88 -0.10 14.58 -13.86
CA ASP A 88 0.76 15.05 -14.92
C ASP A 88 1.36 13.85 -15.63
N ILE A 89 1.07 13.74 -16.93
CA ILE A 89 1.53 12.63 -17.77
C ILE A 89 3.01 12.84 -18.17
N GLU A 90 3.49 14.09 -18.12
CA GLU A 90 4.81 14.50 -18.61
C GLU A 90 5.78 14.91 -17.48
N ALA A 91 5.29 15.26 -16.29
CA ALA A 91 6.13 15.66 -15.15
C ALA A 91 6.51 14.52 -14.19
N LYS A 92 7.64 14.74 -13.50
CA LYS A 92 8.10 13.89 -12.39
C LYS A 92 7.23 14.12 -11.15
N LEU A 93 6.13 13.37 -11.03
CA LEU A 93 5.31 13.36 -9.82
C LEU A 93 6.12 12.85 -8.61
N PRO A 94 5.86 13.36 -7.40
CA PRO A 94 6.50 12.84 -6.19
C PRO A 94 6.22 11.35 -6.00
N VAL A 95 7.21 10.60 -5.51
CA VAL A 95 7.10 9.14 -5.30
C VAL A 95 5.86 8.75 -4.49
N PHE A 96 5.53 9.46 -3.42
CA PHE A 96 4.36 9.18 -2.58
C PHE A 96 3.03 9.43 -3.30
N THR A 97 3.00 10.33 -4.29
CA THR A 97 1.82 10.56 -5.14
C THR A 97 1.60 9.37 -6.05
N LEU A 98 2.67 8.88 -6.68
CA LEU A 98 2.62 7.68 -7.53
C LEU A 98 2.20 6.45 -6.71
N LEU A 99 2.82 6.23 -5.55
CA LEU A 99 2.46 5.12 -4.66
C LEU A 99 1.00 5.19 -4.20
N PHE A 100 0.46 6.37 -3.93
CA PHE A 100 -0.97 6.55 -3.64
C PHE A 100 -1.86 6.19 -4.84
N GLN A 101 -1.55 6.73 -6.03
CA GLN A 101 -2.31 6.48 -7.25
C GLN A 101 -2.30 5.00 -7.67
N MET A 102 -1.18 4.31 -7.41
CA MET A 102 -1.03 2.88 -7.65
C MET A 102 -1.60 2.01 -6.53
N GLY A 103 -2.15 2.57 -5.45
CA GLY A 103 -2.75 1.80 -4.37
C GLY A 103 -1.75 1.13 -3.40
N TYR A 104 -0.51 1.61 -3.35
CA TYR A 104 0.48 1.23 -2.34
C TYR A 104 0.41 2.11 -1.08
N LEU A 105 -0.12 3.33 -1.22
CA LEU A 105 -0.46 4.20 -0.10
C LEU A 105 -1.93 4.57 -0.11
N THR A 106 -2.45 4.92 1.06
CA THR A 106 -3.82 5.38 1.27
C THR A 106 -3.85 6.56 2.24
N ILE A 107 -4.96 7.30 2.29
CA ILE A 107 -5.18 8.32 3.31
C ILE A 107 -5.42 7.63 4.67
N LYS A 108 -4.63 8.02 5.68
CA LYS A 108 -4.76 7.58 7.08
C LYS A 108 -5.44 8.64 7.95
N SER A 109 -5.21 9.91 7.65
CA SER A 109 -5.93 11.03 8.28
C SER A 109 -5.83 12.30 7.43
N TYR A 110 -6.61 13.31 7.80
CA TYR A 110 -6.57 14.65 7.22
C TYR A 110 -6.44 15.69 8.34
N ASP A 111 -5.53 16.63 8.18
CA ASP A 111 -5.37 17.79 9.06
C ASP A 111 -5.99 19.04 8.39
N PRO A 112 -7.13 19.54 8.89
CA PRO A 112 -7.78 20.72 8.32
C PRO A 112 -6.99 22.03 8.50
N LYS A 113 -6.14 22.13 9.52
CA LYS A 113 -5.32 23.33 9.78
C LYS A 113 -4.21 23.43 8.75
N LEU A 114 -3.57 22.30 8.45
CA LEU A 114 -2.50 22.21 7.44
C LEU A 114 -3.04 22.02 6.02
N LYS A 115 -4.34 21.70 5.87
CA LYS A 115 -4.96 21.27 4.62
C LYS A 115 -4.17 20.15 3.94
N ALA A 116 -3.70 19.21 4.76
CA ALA A 116 -2.78 18.15 4.36
C ALA A 116 -3.33 16.78 4.75
N TYR A 117 -3.01 15.78 3.94
CA TYR A 117 -3.30 14.37 4.21
C TYR A 117 -2.09 13.72 4.85
N VAL A 118 -2.34 12.75 5.71
CA VAL A 118 -1.33 11.81 6.18
C VAL A 118 -1.55 10.49 5.45
N LEU A 119 -0.53 9.99 4.77
CA LEU A 119 -0.57 8.72 4.06
C LEU A 119 0.14 7.62 4.84
N GLY A 120 -0.23 6.39 4.52
CA GLY A 120 0.42 5.16 5.00
C GLY A 120 -0.03 3.95 4.19
N CYS A 121 0.47 2.77 4.52
CA CYS A 121 0.05 1.54 3.86
C CYS A 121 -1.43 1.25 4.19
N PRO A 122 -2.23 0.73 3.23
CA PRO A 122 -3.64 0.46 3.47
C PRO A 122 -3.86 -0.68 4.46
N ASN A 123 -3.09 -1.77 4.34
CA ASN A 123 -3.30 -3.02 5.03
C ASN A 123 -1.99 -3.81 5.20
N GLU A 124 -2.05 -4.96 5.86
CA GLU A 124 -0.87 -5.79 6.10
C GLU A 124 -0.30 -6.43 4.82
N GLU A 125 -1.14 -6.79 3.84
CA GLU A 125 -0.68 -7.31 2.54
C GLU A 125 0.32 -6.36 1.86
N VAL A 126 -0.07 -5.09 1.74
CA VAL A 126 0.75 -4.07 1.06
C VAL A 126 1.98 -3.73 1.89
N LYS A 127 1.81 -3.55 3.20
CA LYS A 127 2.91 -3.21 4.11
C LYS A 127 3.99 -4.29 4.11
N PHE A 128 3.59 -5.55 4.25
CA PHE A 128 4.52 -6.69 4.22
C PHE A 128 5.28 -6.72 2.90
N SER A 129 4.54 -6.64 1.79
CA SER A 129 5.13 -6.78 0.45
C SER A 129 6.11 -5.64 0.11
N LEU A 130 5.77 -4.39 0.43
CA LEU A 130 6.68 -3.25 0.25
C LEU A 130 7.91 -3.35 1.14
N THR A 131 7.74 -3.77 2.40
CA THR A 131 8.87 -3.95 3.33
C THR A 131 9.83 -5.02 2.81
N THR A 132 9.31 -6.19 2.40
CA THR A 132 10.12 -7.27 1.81
C THR A 132 10.82 -6.81 0.53
N CYS A 133 10.12 -6.06 -0.33
CA CYS A 133 10.71 -5.52 -1.55
C CYS A 133 11.86 -4.54 -1.27
N LEU A 134 11.67 -3.60 -0.34
CA LEU A 134 12.70 -2.65 0.07
C LEU A 134 13.91 -3.33 0.71
N MET A 135 13.68 -4.34 1.56
CA MET A 135 14.77 -5.14 2.14
C MET A 135 15.58 -5.85 1.04
N ALA A 136 14.91 -6.48 0.08
CA ALA A 136 15.60 -7.15 -1.03
C ALA A 136 16.37 -6.16 -1.91
N ILE A 137 15.83 -4.95 -2.13
CA ILE A 137 16.53 -3.88 -2.85
C ILE A 137 17.79 -3.46 -2.08
N ALA A 138 17.70 -3.26 -0.77
CA ALA A 138 18.83 -2.86 0.07
C ALA A 138 19.93 -3.92 0.09
N THR A 139 19.58 -5.21 0.25
CA THR A 139 20.57 -6.30 0.28
C THR A 139 21.24 -6.54 -1.06
N ASN A 140 20.51 -6.38 -2.18
CA ASN A 140 21.09 -6.54 -3.52
C ASN A 140 21.95 -5.34 -3.93
N ALA A 141 21.69 -4.14 -3.39
CA ALA A 141 22.52 -2.97 -3.63
C ALA A 141 23.93 -3.11 -3.00
N ASP A 142 24.07 -3.94 -1.96
CA ASP A 142 25.37 -4.22 -1.33
C ASP A 142 26.23 -5.20 -2.17
N ASP A 143 25.62 -6.04 -3.02
CA ASP A 143 26.34 -6.99 -3.90
C ASP A 143 26.86 -6.35 -5.21
N ASP A 144 26.29 -5.22 -5.65
CA ASP A 144 26.74 -4.48 -6.85
C ASP A 144 28.00 -3.60 -6.60
N HIS A 145 28.58 -3.69 -5.40
CA HIS A 145 29.76 -2.91 -4.97
C HIS A 145 31.01 -3.75 -4.63
N VAL A 146 31.09 -5.01 -5.07
CA VAL A 146 32.29 -5.87 -4.94
C VAL A 146 32.94 -6.19 -6.29
#